data_AF-A0A518RF82-F1
#
_entry.id   AF-A0A518RF82-F1
#
_cell.length_a   1.000
_cell.length_b   1.000
_cell.length_c   1.000
_cell.angle_alpha   90.00
_cell.angle_beta   90.00
_cell.angle_gamma   90.00
#
_symmetry.space_group_name_H-M   'P 1'
#
loop_
_entity.id
_entity.type
_entity.pdbx_description
1 polymer ?
#
loop_
_entity_poly.entity_id
_entity_poly.type
_entity_poly.pdbx_seq_one_letter_code
_entity_poly.pdbx_strand_id
1 'polypeptide(L)'
;MKAYAAVAALVLLSACGAGGVVPSPGRAAPAPVPQPGMAALTTVMGASANALIAQFGRPILDVSEGSARKLQFGGPICVLDAYLYPPKSGRGDPVVTFAETRQRNGAPIDQASCAAALKASRSGR
;
A
#
# COMPACT_ATOMS: atom_id res chain seq x y z
N MET A 1 -56.58 25.07 -1.25
CA MET A 1 -55.92 24.66 -2.52
C MET A 1 -54.42 24.93 -2.55
N LYS A 2 -53.90 26.07 -2.07
CA LYS A 2 -52.45 26.40 -2.15
C LYS A 2 -51.57 25.87 -1.00
N ALA A 3 -52.15 25.56 0.16
CA ALA A 3 -51.40 25.09 1.33
C ALA A 3 -50.95 23.61 1.27
N TYR A 4 -51.62 22.79 0.46
CA TYR A 4 -51.29 21.36 0.33
C TYR A 4 -50.00 21.12 -0.49
N ALA A 5 -49.61 22.09 -1.33
CA ALA A 5 -48.39 21.99 -2.13
C ALA A 5 -47.12 22.11 -1.27
N ALA A 6 -47.17 22.84 -0.15
CA ALA A 6 -46.02 23.01 0.73
C ALA A 6 -45.70 21.76 1.56
N VAL A 7 -46.71 20.96 1.90
CA VAL A 7 -46.53 19.72 2.69
C VAL A 7 -45.94 18.59 1.84
N ALA A 8 -46.28 18.53 0.54
CA ALA A 8 -45.72 17.54 -0.38
C ALA A 8 -44.22 17.73 -0.64
N ALA A 9 -43.72 18.98 -0.59
CA ALA A 9 -42.31 19.28 -0.84
C ALA A 9 -41.38 18.86 0.32
N LEU A 10 -41.89 18.76 1.55
CA LEU A 10 -41.10 18.36 2.73
C LEU A 10 -40.90 16.84 2.84
N VAL A 11 -41.69 16.02 2.15
CA VAL A 11 -41.59 14.55 2.20
C VAL A 11 -40.51 14.00 1.25
N LEU A 12 -39.99 14.82 0.33
CA LEU A 12 -39.05 14.37 -0.71
C LEU A 12 -37.56 14.45 -0.32
N LEU A 13 -37.21 14.94 0.88
CA LEU A 13 -35.80 15.11 1.28
C LEU A 13 -35.21 13.94 2.11
N SER A 14 -35.98 12.89 2.45
CA SER A 14 -35.50 11.83 3.37
C SER A 14 -35.03 10.54 2.68
N ALA A 15 -34.63 10.56 1.40
CA ALA A 15 -34.32 9.34 0.64
C ALA A 15 -32.82 9.14 0.28
N CYS A 16 -31.88 9.84 0.91
CA CYS A 16 -30.45 9.50 0.83
C CYS A 16 -30.06 8.55 1.96
N GLY A 17 -30.60 7.34 1.91
CA GLY A 17 -30.28 6.26 2.83
C GLY A 17 -30.46 4.94 2.10
N ALA A 18 -29.70 4.73 1.03
CA ALA A 18 -29.58 3.43 0.41
C ALA A 18 -29.00 2.49 1.46
N GLY A 19 -29.87 1.75 2.15
CA GLY A 19 -29.55 0.59 2.96
C GLY A 19 -28.97 -0.49 2.05
N GLY A 20 -27.72 -0.28 1.62
CA GLY A 20 -26.93 -1.34 1.06
C GLY A 20 -26.77 -2.40 2.15
N VAL A 21 -27.22 -3.61 1.87
CA VAL A 21 -26.80 -4.79 2.63
C VAL A 21 -25.27 -4.76 2.61
N VAL A 22 -24.64 -4.44 3.74
CA VAL A 22 -23.19 -4.54 3.88
C VAL A 22 -22.92 -6.04 3.75
N PRO A 23 -22.27 -6.51 2.67
CA PRO A 23 -21.91 -7.91 2.61
C PRO A 23 -21.01 -8.18 3.82
N SER A 24 -21.34 -9.22 4.59
CA SER A 24 -20.48 -9.69 5.68
C SER A 24 -19.06 -9.76 5.14
N PRO A 25 -18.04 -9.19 5.83
CA PRO A 25 -16.67 -9.24 5.37
C PRO A 25 -16.25 -10.71 5.24
N GLY A 26 -16.42 -11.25 4.04
CA GLY A 26 -15.89 -12.54 3.67
C GLY A 26 -14.39 -12.45 3.83
N ARG A 27 -13.80 -13.37 4.60
CA ARG A 27 -12.35 -13.45 4.73
C ARG A 27 -11.80 -13.63 3.32
N ALA A 28 -11.13 -12.62 2.79
CA ALA A 28 -10.47 -12.71 1.50
C ALA A 28 -9.55 -13.94 1.56
N ALA A 29 -9.64 -14.80 0.54
CA ALA A 29 -8.68 -15.88 0.39
C ALA A 29 -7.28 -15.25 0.42
N PRO A 30 -6.29 -15.87 1.10
CA PRO A 30 -4.93 -15.37 1.08
C PRO A 30 -4.50 -15.17 -0.37
N ALA A 31 -4.17 -13.93 -0.74
CA ALA A 31 -3.56 -13.67 -2.03
C ALA A 31 -2.28 -14.53 -2.10
N PRO A 32 -1.99 -15.19 -3.24
CA PRO A 32 -0.74 -15.90 -3.41
C PRO A 32 0.41 -14.96 -3.09
N VAL A 33 1.15 -15.25 -2.02
CA VAL A 33 2.37 -14.51 -1.71
C VAL A 33 3.40 -14.94 -2.75
N PRO A 34 3.93 -14.04 -3.58
CA PRO A 34 5.05 -14.33 -4.46
C PRO A 34 6.15 -15.04 -3.66
N GLN A 35 6.41 -16.30 -4.01
CA GLN A 35 7.50 -17.05 -3.39
C GLN A 35 8.83 -16.45 -3.89
N PRO A 36 9.81 -16.22 -3.00
CA PRO A 36 11.10 -15.64 -3.35
C PRO A 36 11.79 -16.36 -4.52
N GLY A 37 11.73 -15.74 -5.71
CA GLY A 37 12.53 -16.09 -6.88
C GLY A 37 13.94 -15.53 -6.74
N MET A 38 14.89 -16.45 -6.64
CA MET A 38 16.30 -16.27 -6.35
C MET A 38 16.98 -15.44 -7.47
N ALA A 39 17.45 -14.22 -7.16
CA ALA A 39 18.59 -13.49 -7.77
C ALA A 39 18.39 -11.97 -7.82
N ALA A 40 17.16 -11.48 -7.97
CA ALA A 40 16.84 -10.04 -8.02
C ALA A 40 16.35 -9.47 -6.67
N LEU A 41 16.11 -10.35 -5.69
CA LEU A 41 15.31 -10.11 -4.49
C LEU A 41 16.10 -9.74 -3.22
N THR A 42 17.43 -9.68 -3.28
CA THR A 42 18.30 -9.62 -2.08
C THR A 42 18.41 -8.23 -1.45
N THR A 43 17.99 -7.16 -2.12
CA THR A 43 18.22 -5.82 -1.59
C THR A 43 17.06 -5.24 -0.78
N VAL A 44 15.82 -5.67 -1.07
CA VAL A 44 14.62 -5.14 -0.41
C VAL A 44 14.15 -6.08 0.70
N MET A 45 14.09 -7.38 0.43
CA MET A 45 13.68 -8.37 1.42
C MET A 45 14.70 -8.46 2.56
N GLY A 46 14.22 -8.48 3.80
CA GLY A 46 15.07 -8.49 4.99
C GLY A 46 15.72 -7.14 5.33
N ALA A 47 15.57 -6.11 4.49
CA ALA A 47 16.11 -4.79 4.80
C ALA A 47 15.34 -4.12 5.95
N SER A 48 16.05 -3.33 6.77
CA SER A 48 15.41 -2.44 7.73
C SER A 48 14.90 -1.17 7.05
N ALA A 49 14.05 -0.42 7.75
CA ALA A 49 13.57 0.88 7.27
C ALA A 49 14.74 1.83 6.92
N ASN A 50 15.75 1.90 7.79
CA ASN A 50 16.92 2.76 7.60
C ASN A 50 17.72 2.36 6.36
N ALA A 51 17.87 1.05 6.09
CA ALA A 51 18.54 0.56 4.89
C ALA A 51 17.78 0.95 3.61
N LEU A 52 16.45 0.83 3.61
CA LEU A 52 15.62 1.24 2.48
C LEU A 52 15.69 2.76 2.25
N ILE A 53 15.66 3.56 3.31
CA ILE A 53 15.78 5.02 3.22
C ILE A 53 17.18 5.44 2.71
N ALA A 54 18.23 4.78 3.19
CA ALA A 54 19.59 5.00 2.69
C ALA A 54 19.72 4.66 1.20
N GLN A 55 18.93 3.71 0.71
CA GLN A 55 18.98 3.27 -0.68
C GLN A 55 18.10 4.10 -1.63
N PHE A 56 16.84 4.33 -1.26
CA PHE A 56 15.83 4.92 -2.15
C PHE A 56 15.50 6.37 -1.82
N GLY A 57 15.97 6.87 -0.66
CA GLY A 57 15.68 8.23 -0.19
C GLY A 57 14.48 8.27 0.75
N ARG A 58 13.88 9.45 0.90
CA ARG A 58 12.73 9.63 1.79
C ARG A 58 11.49 8.97 1.16
N PRO A 59 10.78 8.09 1.89
CA PRO A 59 9.56 7.46 1.38
C PRO A 59 8.45 8.50 1.22
N ILE A 60 7.53 8.22 0.31
CA ILE A 60 6.31 9.00 0.10
C ILE A 60 5.17 8.57 1.04
N LEU A 61 5.28 7.38 1.64
CA LEU A 61 4.41 6.89 2.70
C LEU A 61 5.27 6.19 3.76
N ASP A 62 5.03 6.49 5.02
CA ASP A 62 5.64 5.81 6.16
C ASP A 62 4.58 5.71 7.25
N VAL A 63 3.98 4.53 7.38
CA VAL A 63 2.83 4.30 8.26
C VAL A 63 3.09 3.08 9.13
N SER A 64 2.76 3.19 10.41
CA SER A 64 2.83 2.09 11.37
C SER A 64 1.43 1.64 11.78
N GLU A 65 1.20 0.33 11.77
CA GLU A 65 -0.04 -0.32 12.19
C GLU A 65 0.28 -1.44 13.18
N GLY A 66 0.08 -1.16 14.47
CA GLY A 66 0.54 -2.06 15.53
C GLY A 66 2.05 -2.25 15.47
N SER A 67 2.50 -3.50 15.31
CA SER A 67 3.93 -3.83 15.16
C SER A 67 4.41 -3.83 13.71
N ALA A 68 3.51 -3.69 12.74
CA ALA A 68 3.85 -3.61 11.33
C ALA A 68 4.16 -2.17 10.91
N ARG A 69 5.02 -2.02 9.90
CA ARG A 69 5.31 -0.73 9.28
C ARG A 69 5.33 -0.87 7.76
N LYS A 70 4.67 0.05 7.07
CA LYS A 70 4.69 0.13 5.60
C LYS A 70 5.48 1.35 5.16
N LEU A 71 6.46 1.13 4.29
CA LEU A 71 7.14 2.18 3.54
C LEU A 71 6.75 2.12 2.07
N GLN A 72 6.45 3.26 1.46
CA GLN A 72 6.22 3.38 0.03
C GLN A 72 7.24 4.34 -0.59
N PHE A 73 7.87 3.92 -1.68
CA PHE A 73 8.78 4.72 -2.47
C PHE A 73 8.20 4.92 -3.88
N GLY A 74 8.20 6.15 -4.36
CA GLY A 74 7.71 6.50 -5.69
C GLY A 74 8.83 6.99 -6.60
N GLY A 75 8.86 6.47 -7.82
CA GLY A 75 9.79 6.88 -8.88
C GLY A 75 9.08 7.26 -10.18
N PRO A 76 9.85 7.58 -11.24
CA PRO A 76 9.29 8.00 -12.52
C PRO A 76 8.47 6.91 -13.22
N ILE A 77 8.80 5.64 -13.02
CA ILE A 77 8.15 4.53 -13.74
C ILE A 77 7.36 3.59 -12.83
N CYS A 78 7.61 3.59 -11.52
CA CYS A 78 7.04 2.61 -10.60
C CYS A 78 6.88 3.14 -9.17
N VAL A 79 6.17 2.34 -8.36
CA VAL A 79 6.02 2.45 -6.92
C VAL A 79 6.47 1.13 -6.28
N LEU A 80 7.22 1.22 -5.18
CA LEU A 80 7.63 0.09 -4.35
C LEU A 80 7.00 0.23 -2.96
N ASP A 81 6.22 -0.78 -2.56
CA ASP A 81 5.68 -0.95 -1.22
C ASP A 81 6.51 -1.99 -0.46
N ALA A 82 7.02 -1.63 0.71
CA ALA A 82 7.76 -2.51 1.59
C ALA A 82 7.02 -2.66 2.92
N TYR A 83 6.73 -3.90 3.31
CA TYR A 83 6.02 -4.25 4.54
C TYR A 83 6.99 -4.89 5.53
N LEU A 84 7.24 -4.17 6.61
CA LEU A 84 8.20 -4.51 7.64
C LEU A 84 7.47 -5.07 8.85
N TYR A 85 7.97 -6.20 9.34
CA TYR A 85 7.47 -6.86 10.54
C TYR A 85 8.62 -7.17 11.49
N PRO A 86 8.36 -7.24 12.81
CA PRO A 86 9.37 -7.64 13.78
C PRO A 86 9.91 -9.04 13.46
N PRO A 87 11.18 -9.32 13.78
CA PRO A 87 11.74 -10.66 13.68
C PRO A 87 10.92 -11.66 14.53
N LYS A 88 10.88 -12.93 14.11
CA LYS A 88 10.17 -14.00 14.85
C LYS A 88 10.62 -14.16 16.30
N SER A 89 11.86 -13.78 16.63
CA SER A 89 12.40 -13.78 17.99
C SER A 89 11.83 -12.67 18.87
N GLY A 90 11.08 -11.72 18.32
CA GLY A 90 10.57 -10.52 18.99
C GLY A 90 11.66 -9.49 19.33
N ARG A 91 12.93 -9.76 19.01
CA ARG A 91 14.07 -8.87 19.27
C ARG A 91 14.70 -8.43 17.96
N GLY A 92 14.91 -7.11 17.84
CA GLY A 92 15.51 -6.46 16.68
C GLY A 92 14.54 -5.55 15.94
N ASP A 93 15.08 -4.78 15.00
CA ASP A 93 14.31 -3.85 14.19
C ASP A 93 13.37 -4.60 13.22
N PRO A 94 12.18 -4.06 12.91
CA PRO A 94 11.34 -4.58 11.84
C PRO A 94 12.10 -4.62 10.51
N VAL A 95 11.96 -5.75 9.81
CA VAL A 95 12.57 -5.99 8.50
C VAL A 95 11.51 -6.33 7.48
N VAL A 96 11.79 -6.05 6.20
CA VAL A 96 10.86 -6.38 5.11
C VAL A 96 10.63 -7.89 5.07
N THR A 97 9.39 -8.32 5.28
CA THR A 97 8.97 -9.71 5.04
C THR A 97 8.12 -9.85 3.79
N PHE A 98 7.62 -8.74 3.25
CA PHE A 98 6.87 -8.71 2.00
C PHE A 98 7.11 -7.39 1.27
N ALA A 99 7.22 -7.45 -0.06
CA ALA A 99 7.37 -6.27 -0.91
C ALA A 99 6.57 -6.44 -2.21
N GLU A 100 6.03 -5.33 -2.69
CA GLU A 100 5.24 -5.27 -3.92
C GLU A 100 5.73 -4.11 -4.80
N THR A 101 5.72 -4.31 -6.11
CA THR A 101 6.08 -3.29 -7.08
C THR A 101 5.05 -3.19 -8.19
N ARG A 102 4.71 -1.96 -8.56
CA ARG A 102 3.77 -1.66 -9.64
C ARG A 102 4.22 -0.46 -10.45
N GLN A 103 3.86 -0.43 -11.72
CA GLN A 103 3.91 0.79 -12.53
C GLN A 103 2.94 1.82 -11.98
N ARG A 104 3.10 3.10 -12.37
CA ARG A 104 2.20 4.17 -11.91
C ARG A 104 0.75 4.01 -12.37
N ASN A 105 0.53 3.32 -13.48
CA ASN A 105 -0.81 2.95 -13.97
C ASN A 105 -1.38 1.69 -13.29
N GLY A 106 -0.67 1.12 -12.31
CA GLY A 106 -1.09 -0.08 -11.58
C GLY A 106 -0.67 -1.41 -12.22
N ALA A 107 -0.11 -1.41 -13.44
CA ALA A 107 0.38 -2.64 -14.08
C ALA A 107 1.55 -3.25 -13.28
N PRO A 108 1.74 -4.58 -13.32
CA PRO A 108 2.86 -5.22 -12.65
C PRO A 108 4.20 -4.79 -13.26
N ILE A 109 5.24 -4.75 -12.42
CA ILE A 109 6.64 -4.59 -12.81
C ILE A 109 7.51 -5.43 -11.89
N ASP A 110 8.61 -5.99 -12.39
CA ASP A 110 9.51 -6.76 -11.56
C ASP A 110 10.23 -5.88 -10.51
N GLN A 111 10.55 -6.48 -9.37
CA GLN A 111 11.12 -5.75 -8.24
C GLN A 111 12.51 -5.16 -8.56
N ALA A 112 13.34 -5.85 -9.35
CA ALA A 112 14.69 -5.37 -9.67
C ALA A 112 14.65 -4.13 -10.55
N SER A 113 13.82 -4.12 -11.60
CA SER A 113 13.64 -2.95 -12.45
C SER A 113 13.10 -1.76 -11.68
N CYS A 114 12.13 -1.97 -10.79
CA CYS A 114 11.61 -0.88 -9.98
C CYS A 114 12.65 -0.35 -8.98
N ALA A 115 13.36 -1.23 -8.28
CA ALA A 115 14.42 -0.83 -7.36
C ALA A 115 15.57 -0.10 -8.07
N ALA A 116 15.97 -0.55 -9.27
CA ALA A 116 16.99 0.14 -10.07
C ALA A 116 16.53 1.54 -10.49
N ALA A 117 15.29 1.69 -10.94
CA ALA A 117 14.72 2.99 -11.30
C ALA A 117 14.62 3.94 -10.10
N LEU A 118 14.24 3.45 -8.92
CA LEU A 118 14.23 4.23 -7.69
C LEU A 118 15.64 4.71 -7.33
N LYS A 119 16.67 3.85 -7.38
CA LYS A 119 18.06 4.24 -7.14
C LYS A 119 18.56 5.28 -8.13
N ALA A 120 18.30 5.08 -9.43
CA ALA A 120 18.69 6.03 -10.46
C ALA A 120 18.05 7.41 -10.25
N SER A 121 16.76 7.44 -9.87
CA SER A 121 16.04 8.69 -9.59
C SER A 121 16.56 9.46 -8.39
N ARG A 122 17.24 8.78 -7.45
CA ARG A 122 17.90 9.41 -6.30
C ARG A 122 19.23 10.04 -6.72
N SER A 123 20.03 9.35 -7.52
CA SER A 123 21.36 9.86 -7.94
C SER A 123 21.29 11.10 -8.83
N GLY A 124 20.17 11.31 -9.53
CA GLY A 124 19.94 12.50 -10.35
C GLY A 124 19.35 13.69 -9.60
N ARG A 125 19.21 13.62 -8.27
CA ARG A 125 18.59 14.64 -7.42
C ARG A 125 19.60 15.19 -6.43
#